data_AF-A0A060CAA5-F1
#
_entry.id   AF-A0A060CAA5-F1
#
_cell.length_a   1.000
_cell.length_b   1.000
_cell.length_c   1.000
_cell.angle_alpha   90.00
_cell.angle_beta   90.00
_cell.angle_gamma   90.00
#
_symmetry.space_group_name_H-M   'P 1'
#
loop_
_entity.id
_entity.type
_entity.pdbx_description
1 polymer ?
#
loop_
_entity_poly.entity_id
_entity_poly.type
_entity_poly.pdbx_seq_one_letter_code
_entity_poly.pdbx_strand_id
1 'polypeptide(L)'
;SQTFLEMLLLQDKLLGTRKEFRVGHWTQQARSLGSTPGEQDLYEWNARVQITTWGNRFSADEGGLRDYAHKEWNGILRDLYYKRWAAYWKTLSDVLDGKPLVTLDYYSMEEPWTKDTKFYSAEPEGDCIDTAESVFG
;
A
#
# COMPACT_ATOMS: atom_id res chain seq x y z
N SER A 1 -13.21 7.41 -12.95
CA SER A 1 -12.43 7.21 -11.72
C SER A 1 -12.91 6.02 -10.91
N GLN A 2 -14.22 5.84 -10.70
CA GLN A 2 -14.77 4.78 -9.86
C GLN A 2 -14.36 3.35 -10.29
N THR A 3 -14.56 2.99 -11.57
CA THR A 3 -14.13 1.69 -12.11
C THR A 3 -12.64 1.42 -11.92
N PHE A 4 -11.79 2.44 -12.05
CA PHE A 4 -10.35 2.31 -11.82
C PHE A 4 -10.03 1.98 -10.36
N LEU A 5 -10.69 2.67 -9.43
CA LEU A 5 -10.53 2.41 -8.00
C LEU A 5 -11.06 1.04 -7.60
N GLU A 6 -12.16 0.59 -8.21
CA GLU A 6 -12.70 -0.76 -8.05
C GLU A 6 -11.73 -1.83 -8.56
N MET A 7 -11.09 -1.61 -9.72
CA MET A 7 -10.06 -2.53 -10.22
C MET A 7 -8.90 -2.72 -9.24
N LEU A 8 -8.47 -1.67 -8.53
CA LEU A 8 -7.44 -1.80 -7.48
C LEU A 8 -7.90 -2.69 -6.33
N LEU A 9 -9.19 -2.61 -5.94
CA LEU A 9 -9.74 -3.45 -4.88
C LEU A 9 -9.90 -4.91 -5.33
N LEU A 10 -10.26 -5.13 -6.61
CA LEU A 10 -10.30 -6.46 -7.21
C LEU A 10 -8.90 -7.08 -7.29
N GLN A 11 -7.88 -6.29 -7.67
CA GLN A 11 -6.48 -6.72 -7.66
C GLN A 11 -6.01 -7.05 -6.23
N ASP A 12 -6.31 -6.19 -5.24
CA ASP A 12 -6.01 -6.44 -3.82
C ASP A 12 -6.62 -7.77 -3.33
N LYS A 13 -7.88 -8.03 -3.69
CA LYS A 13 -8.58 -9.28 -3.36
C LYS A 13 -7.92 -10.49 -4.03
N LEU A 14 -7.64 -10.43 -5.33
CA LEU A 14 -7.01 -11.52 -6.09
C LEU A 14 -5.63 -11.89 -5.50
N LEU A 15 -4.80 -10.89 -5.21
CA LEU A 15 -3.49 -11.10 -4.60
C LEU A 15 -3.58 -11.66 -3.18
N GLY A 16 -4.72 -11.49 -2.50
CA GLY A 16 -4.99 -12.07 -1.18
C GLY A 16 -5.04 -13.60 -1.19
N THR A 17 -5.27 -14.23 -2.35
CA THR A 17 -5.37 -15.69 -2.48
C THR A 17 -4.01 -16.40 -2.41
N ARG A 18 -2.89 -15.64 -2.39
CA ARG A 18 -1.52 -16.17 -2.39
C ARG A 18 -0.70 -15.53 -1.28
N LYS A 19 -0.12 -16.36 -0.40
CA LYS A 19 0.72 -15.92 0.73
C LYS A 19 1.86 -14.99 0.32
N GLU A 20 2.48 -15.27 -0.84
CA GLU A 20 3.62 -14.55 -1.38
C GLU A 20 3.28 -13.10 -1.78
N PHE A 21 2.00 -12.79 -1.96
CA PHE A 21 1.51 -11.47 -2.36
C PHE A 21 0.78 -10.74 -1.22
N ARG A 22 1.01 -11.11 0.04
CA ARG A 22 0.39 -10.44 1.18
C ARG A 22 1.42 -9.59 1.92
N VAL A 23 1.11 -8.33 2.15
CA VAL A 23 1.96 -7.46 2.99
C VAL A 23 2.13 -8.03 4.40
N GLY A 24 1.12 -8.76 4.91
CA GLY A 24 1.19 -9.46 6.18
C GLY A 24 2.27 -10.53 6.23
N HIS A 25 2.58 -11.20 5.12
CA HIS A 25 3.69 -12.15 5.08
C HIS A 25 5.03 -11.46 5.31
N TRP A 26 5.22 -10.30 4.67
CA TRP A 26 6.43 -9.49 4.78
C TRP A 26 6.60 -8.87 6.17
N THR A 27 5.57 -8.19 6.69
CA THR A 27 5.67 -7.51 7.99
C THR A 27 5.80 -8.51 9.14
N GLN A 28 5.11 -9.65 9.09
CA GLN A 28 5.25 -10.68 10.12
C GLN A 28 6.64 -11.35 10.09
N GLN A 29 7.24 -11.58 8.92
CA GLN A 29 8.63 -12.02 8.83
C GLN A 29 9.57 -11.02 9.48
N ALA A 30 9.41 -9.73 9.19
CA ALA A 30 10.24 -8.69 9.81
C ALA A 30 10.10 -8.68 11.33
N ARG A 31 8.86 -8.73 11.85
CA ARG A 31 8.61 -8.84 13.29
C ARG A 31 9.25 -10.09 13.90
N SER A 32 9.21 -11.24 13.22
CA SER A 32 9.76 -12.49 13.74
C SER A 32 11.27 -12.49 13.99
N LEU A 33 11.99 -11.52 13.41
CA LEU A 33 13.43 -11.32 13.64
C LEU A 33 13.72 -10.58 14.96
N GLY A 34 12.74 -9.90 15.55
CA GLY A 34 12.91 -9.13 16.79
C GLY A 34 12.66 -9.97 18.05
N SER A 35 13.51 -9.81 19.07
CA SER A 35 13.42 -10.54 20.34
C SER A 35 12.62 -9.79 21.41
N THR A 36 12.42 -8.48 21.24
CA THR A 36 11.61 -7.64 22.13
C THR A 36 10.50 -6.93 21.35
N PRO A 37 9.39 -6.51 21.99
CA PRO A 37 8.34 -5.76 21.30
C PRO A 37 8.87 -4.52 20.55
N GLY A 38 9.81 -3.79 21.15
CA GLY A 38 10.44 -2.62 20.51
C GLY A 38 11.25 -2.97 19.26
N GLU A 39 11.97 -4.10 19.26
CA GLU A 39 12.67 -4.58 18.06
C GLU A 39 11.69 -5.03 16.97
N GLN A 40 10.62 -5.72 17.35
CA GLN A 40 9.59 -6.17 16.40
C GLN A 40 8.92 -4.98 15.70
N ASP A 41 8.56 -3.95 16.45
CA ASP A 41 7.95 -2.73 15.92
C ASP A 41 8.93 -1.95 15.04
N LEU A 42 10.20 -1.86 15.44
CA LEU A 42 11.26 -1.24 14.62
C LEU A 42 11.47 -1.99 13.30
N TYR A 43 11.47 -3.32 13.32
CA TYR A 43 11.65 -4.13 12.12
C TYR A 43 10.44 -4.08 11.20
N GLU A 44 9.22 -4.03 11.75
CA GLU A 44 8.02 -3.77 10.96
C GLU A 44 8.07 -2.39 10.30
N TRP A 45 8.47 -1.34 11.03
CA TRP A 45 8.63 0.00 10.47
C TRP A 45 9.65 -0.01 9.32
N ASN A 46 10.82 -0.64 9.50
CA ASN A 46 11.83 -0.79 8.44
C ASN A 46 11.25 -1.51 7.20
N ALA A 47 10.49 -2.59 7.42
CA ALA A 47 9.87 -3.36 6.36
C ALA A 47 8.84 -2.55 5.56
N ARG A 48 8.06 -1.71 6.24
CA ARG A 48 7.07 -0.81 5.61
C ARG A 48 7.74 0.33 4.85
N VAL A 49 8.75 0.97 5.44
CA VAL A 49 9.51 2.04 4.79
C VAL A 49 10.16 1.54 3.51
N GLN A 50 10.83 0.38 3.54
CA GLN A 50 11.57 -0.15 2.38
C GLN A 50 10.70 -0.29 1.12
N ILE A 51 9.44 -0.71 1.26
CA ILE A 51 8.53 -0.95 0.12
C ILE A 51 7.69 0.27 -0.27
N THR A 52 7.90 1.42 0.38
CA THR A 52 7.12 2.66 0.16
C THR A 52 8.03 3.89 0.00
N THR A 53 8.23 4.66 1.06
CA THR A 53 9.00 5.92 1.03
C THR A 53 10.51 5.68 0.88
N TRP A 54 10.96 4.44 1.13
CA TRP A 54 12.34 3.97 1.14
C TRP A 54 13.23 4.61 2.22
N GLY A 55 12.94 5.85 2.62
CA GLY A 55 13.55 6.55 3.74
C GLY A 55 12.68 7.71 4.21
N ASN A 56 13.32 8.74 4.74
CA ASN A 56 12.66 9.98 5.14
C ASN A 56 12.24 10.82 3.92
N ARG A 57 11.58 11.96 4.16
CA ARG A 57 11.11 12.86 3.09
C ARG A 57 12.19 13.24 2.10
N PHE A 58 13.39 13.58 2.59
CA PHE A 58 14.49 13.95 1.70
C PHE A 58 14.87 12.78 0.79
N SER A 59 15.01 11.57 1.32
CA SER A 59 15.28 10.37 0.51
C SER A 59 14.16 10.07 -0.49
N ALA A 60 12.91 10.22 -0.09
CA ALA A 60 11.74 9.93 -0.92
C ALA A 60 11.56 10.94 -2.06
N ASP A 61 11.57 12.24 -1.74
CA ASP A 61 11.22 13.33 -2.65
C ASP A 61 12.46 13.83 -3.43
N GLU A 62 13.54 14.19 -2.74
CA GLU A 62 14.76 14.75 -3.37
C GLU A 62 15.73 13.66 -3.84
N GLY A 63 15.82 12.57 -3.09
CA GLY A 63 16.62 11.39 -3.43
C GLY A 63 15.99 10.51 -4.51
N GLY A 64 14.71 10.73 -4.84
CA GLY A 64 14.00 10.00 -5.89
C GLY A 64 13.71 8.53 -5.57
N LEU A 65 13.70 8.14 -4.29
CA LEU A 65 13.57 6.73 -3.88
C LEU A 65 12.13 6.31 -3.54
N ARG A 66 11.17 7.25 -3.59
CA ARG A 66 9.75 6.93 -3.38
C ARG A 66 9.30 5.85 -4.36
N ASP A 67 8.67 4.80 -3.82
CA ASP A 67 8.16 3.62 -4.54
C ASP A 67 9.24 2.82 -5.31
N TYR A 68 10.54 3.04 -5.04
CA TYR A 68 11.63 2.31 -5.70
C TYR A 68 11.47 0.79 -5.60
N ALA A 69 11.07 0.30 -4.42
CA ALA A 69 10.80 -1.10 -4.17
C ALA A 69 9.31 -1.39 -3.95
N HIS A 70 8.42 -0.70 -4.69
CA HIS A 70 6.98 -0.95 -4.63
C HIS A 70 6.62 -2.43 -4.84
N LYS A 71 5.45 -2.79 -4.34
CA LYS A 71 4.90 -4.15 -4.43
C LYS A 71 3.42 -4.12 -4.74
N GLU A 72 3.01 -4.99 -5.64
CA GLU A 72 1.60 -5.32 -5.85
C GLU A 72 1.20 -6.40 -4.85
N TRP A 73 0.94 -6.00 -3.61
CA TRP A 73 0.54 -6.90 -2.54
C TRP A 73 -0.83 -6.56 -1.98
N ASN A 74 -1.57 -7.59 -1.59
CA ASN A 74 -2.76 -7.49 -0.75
C ASN A 74 -2.45 -6.71 0.53
N GLY A 75 -3.39 -5.84 0.91
CA GLY A 75 -3.27 -4.91 2.02
C GLY A 75 -2.75 -3.55 1.57
N ILE A 76 -1.55 -3.49 0.98
CA ILE A 76 -0.93 -2.21 0.59
C ILE A 76 -1.63 -1.55 -0.61
N LEU A 77 -2.16 -2.34 -1.55
CA LEU A 77 -2.97 -1.81 -2.65
C LEU A 77 -4.19 -1.04 -2.12
N ARG A 78 -4.97 -1.64 -1.22
CA ARG A 78 -6.12 -0.96 -0.61
C ARG A 78 -5.74 0.16 0.35
N ASP A 79 -4.77 -0.05 1.21
CA ASP A 79 -4.55 0.85 2.36
C ASP A 79 -3.58 2.00 2.08
N LEU A 80 -2.84 1.95 0.97
CA LEU A 80 -1.93 2.99 0.51
C LEU A 80 -2.22 3.44 -0.93
N TYR A 81 -2.05 2.56 -1.92
CA TYR A 81 -2.11 2.94 -3.34
C TYR A 81 -3.49 3.44 -3.77
N TYR A 82 -4.57 2.77 -3.32
CA TYR A 82 -5.94 3.21 -3.54
C TYR A 82 -6.18 4.63 -3.01
N LYS A 83 -5.68 4.96 -1.82
CA LYS A 83 -5.84 6.30 -1.23
C LYS A 83 -5.12 7.37 -2.04
N ARG A 84 -3.91 7.08 -2.53
CA ARG A 84 -3.16 7.98 -3.44
C ARG A 84 -3.95 8.22 -4.73
N TRP A 85 -4.45 7.17 -5.35
CA TRP A 85 -5.25 7.28 -6.58
C TRP A 85 -6.58 8.01 -6.35
N ALA A 86 -7.27 7.73 -5.25
CA ALA A 86 -8.52 8.41 -4.91
C ALA A 86 -8.30 9.91 -4.71
N ALA A 87 -7.22 10.32 -4.02
CA ALA A 87 -6.86 11.72 -3.88
C ALA A 87 -6.53 12.37 -5.23
N TYR A 88 -5.79 11.68 -6.09
CA TYR A 88 -5.48 12.16 -7.44
C TYR A 88 -6.75 12.38 -8.28
N TRP A 89 -7.64 11.39 -8.32
CA TRP A 89 -8.91 11.51 -9.03
C TRP A 89 -9.78 12.65 -8.48
N LYS A 90 -9.78 12.84 -7.15
CA LYS A 90 -10.50 13.94 -6.51
C LYS A 90 -9.93 15.30 -6.92
N THR A 91 -8.60 15.45 -6.94
CA THR A 91 -7.95 16.68 -7.42
C THR A 91 -8.32 16.99 -8.86
N LEU A 92 -8.30 15.99 -9.76
CA LEU A 92 -8.71 16.20 -11.15
C LEU A 92 -10.18 16.58 -11.29
N SER A 93 -11.08 15.92 -10.55
CA SER A 93 -12.51 16.26 -10.53
C SER A 93 -12.73 17.69 -10.05
N ASP A 94 -12.03 18.10 -8.98
CA ASP A 94 -12.13 19.45 -8.44
C ASP A 94 -11.69 20.51 -9.46
N VAL A 95 -10.62 20.23 -10.22
CA VAL A 95 -10.17 21.13 -11.30
C VAL A 95 -11.19 21.23 -12.43
N LEU A 96 -11.82 20.12 -12.81
CA LEU A 96 -12.90 20.12 -13.79
C LEU A 96 -14.13 20.91 -13.30
N ASP A 97 -14.38 20.92 -11.99
CA ASP A 97 -15.42 21.73 -11.33
C ASP A 97 -15.01 23.21 -11.16
N GLY A 98 -13.86 23.62 -11.71
CA GLY A 98 -13.38 25.01 -11.67
C GLY A 98 -12.62 25.41 -10.41
N LYS A 99 -12.27 24.45 -9.54
CA LYS A 99 -11.43 24.72 -8.36
C LYS A 99 -9.95 24.80 -8.76
N PRO A 100 -9.09 25.49 -7.98
CA PRO A 100 -7.67 25.52 -8.24
C PRO A 100 -7.03 24.13 -8.17
N LEU A 101 -5.99 23.91 -8.99
CA LEU A 101 -5.16 22.72 -8.89
C LEU A 101 -4.44 22.69 -7.54
N VAL A 102 -4.56 21.57 -6.83
CA VAL A 102 -3.85 21.30 -5.57
C VAL A 102 -2.72 20.29 -5.83
N THR A 103 -1.49 20.67 -5.50
CA THR A 103 -0.36 19.73 -5.50
C THR A 103 -0.48 18.80 -4.31
N LEU A 104 -0.57 17.50 -4.56
CA LEU A 104 -0.62 16.49 -3.51
C LEU A 104 0.76 16.30 -2.86
N ASP A 105 0.81 16.40 -1.54
CA ASP A 105 1.97 16.00 -0.74
C ASP A 105 1.89 14.49 -0.45
N TYR A 106 2.40 13.71 -1.39
CA TYR A 106 2.36 12.25 -1.32
C TYR A 106 3.09 11.69 -0.10
N TYR A 107 4.25 12.20 0.27
CA TYR A 107 4.96 11.71 1.46
C TYR A 107 4.12 11.86 2.73
N SER A 108 3.39 12.98 2.89
CA SER A 108 2.46 13.16 4.03
C SER A 108 1.28 12.18 4.01
N MET A 109 0.91 11.64 2.84
CA MET A 109 -0.08 10.56 2.74
C MET A 109 0.50 9.19 3.07
N GLU A 110 1.80 9.00 2.87
CA GLU A 110 2.50 7.72 2.90
C GLU A 110 3.12 7.40 4.26
N GLU A 111 3.78 8.38 4.86
CA GLU A 111 4.48 8.22 6.14
C GLU A 111 3.58 7.72 7.27
N PRO A 112 2.29 8.13 7.38
CA PRO A 112 1.40 7.54 8.36
C PRO A 112 1.25 6.01 8.21
N TRP A 113 1.23 5.50 6.97
CA TRP A 113 1.12 4.05 6.73
C TRP A 113 2.39 3.30 7.14
N THR A 114 3.57 3.94 7.05
CA THR A 114 4.84 3.34 7.48
C THR A 114 4.96 3.25 8.99
N LYS A 115 4.35 4.21 9.71
CA LYS A 115 4.33 4.29 11.19
C LYS A 115 3.17 3.51 11.83
N ASP A 116 2.18 3.08 11.03
CA ASP A 116 1.06 2.28 11.50
C ASP A 116 1.50 0.85 11.86
N THR A 117 0.81 0.25 12.83
CA THR A 117 1.01 -1.13 13.31
C THR A 117 -0.20 -2.02 13.00
N LYS A 118 -1.09 -1.58 12.09
CA LYS A 118 -2.22 -2.38 11.60
C LYS A 118 -1.75 -3.78 11.19
N PHE A 119 -2.34 -4.79 11.84
CA PHE A 119 -2.08 -6.19 11.52
C PHE A 119 -2.66 -6.56 10.15
N TYR A 120 -1.87 -7.28 9.36
CA TYR A 120 -2.28 -7.91 8.10
C TYR A 120 -2.02 -9.41 8.22
N SER A 121 -3.01 -10.23 7.86
CA SER A 121 -2.83 -11.69 7.85
C SER A 121 -1.79 -12.10 6.79
N ALA A 122 -0.92 -13.05 7.15
CA ALA A 122 0.00 -13.72 6.22
C ALA A 122 -0.65 -14.92 5.52
N GLU A 123 -1.77 -15.41 6.04
CA GLU A 123 -2.46 -16.56 5.50
C GLU A 123 -3.30 -16.15 4.27
N PRO A 124 -3.29 -16.97 3.20
CA PRO A 124 -4.10 -16.71 2.02
C PRO A 124 -5.59 -16.78 2.35
N GLU A 125 -6.40 -16.02 1.61
CA GLU A 125 -7.85 -16.00 1.76
C GLU A 125 -8.54 -16.19 0.40
N GLY A 126 -9.54 -17.08 0.35
CA GLY A 126 -10.26 -17.43 -0.87
C GLY A 126 -9.49 -18.37 -1.82
N ASP A 127 -10.12 -18.66 -2.96
CA ASP A 127 -9.55 -19.46 -4.05
C ASP A 127 -9.15 -18.54 -5.21
N CYS A 128 -8.00 -18.81 -5.84
CA CYS A 128 -7.46 -17.96 -6.90
C CYS A 128 -8.23 -18.08 -8.21
N ILE A 129 -8.79 -19.24 -8.54
CA ILE A 129 -9.57 -19.46 -9.75
C ILE A 129 -10.91 -18.77 -9.61
N ASP A 130 -11.64 -19.05 -8.51
CA ASP A 130 -12.95 -18.43 -8.26
C ASP A 130 -12.84 -16.90 -8.21
N THR A 131 -11.78 -16.37 -7.57
CA THR A 131 -11.57 -14.93 -7.50
C THR A 131 -11.25 -14.34 -8.86
N ALA A 132 -10.40 -14.98 -9.67
CA ALA A 132 -10.10 -14.52 -11.03
C ALA A 132 -11.36 -14.50 -11.90
N GLU A 133 -12.19 -15.55 -11.86
CA GLU A 133 -13.46 -15.58 -12.58
C GLU A 133 -14.37 -14.41 -12.20
N SER A 134 -14.44 -14.06 -10.92
CA SER A 134 -15.24 -12.90 -10.45
C SER A 134 -14.71 -11.52 -10.89
N VAL A 135 -13.44 -11.44 -11.33
CA VAL A 135 -12.83 -10.21 -11.86
C VAL A 135 -13.01 -10.11 -13.37
N PHE A 136 -13.05 -11.25 -14.06
CA PHE A 136 -13.18 -11.31 -15.53
C PHE A 136 -14.62 -11.31 -16.03
N GLY A 137 -15.56 -11.89 -15.25
CA GLY A 137 -16.98 -12.01 -15.60
C GLY A 137 -17.79 -10.76 -15.32
#